data_AF-A0A496DLC1-F1
#
_entry.id   AF-A0A496DLC1-F1
#
_cell.length_a   1.000
_cell.length_b   1.000
_cell.length_c   1.000
_cell.angle_alpha   90.00
_cell.angle_beta   90.00
_cell.angle_gamma   90.00
#
_symmetry.space_group_name_H-M   'P 1'
#
loop_
_entity.id
_entity.type
_entity.pdbx_description
1 polymer ?
#
loop_
_entity_poly.entity_id
_entity_poly.type
_entity_poly.pdbx_seq_one_letter_code
_entity_poly.pdbx_strand_id
1 'polypeptide(L)' 'MVAKISVGNSLYGALAYNGEKINEAKGRLLTTNRIYNDGSGTVDIHRAMEDFLALMPVRSKVKKP' A
#
# COMPACT_ATOMS: atom_id res chain seq x y z
N MET A 1 6.68 -11.39 -3.81
CA MET A 1 6.05 -10.62 -4.91
C MET A 1 6.48 -9.16 -4.74
N VAL A 2 6.80 -8.44 -5.82
CA VAL A 2 7.20 -7.03 -5.77
C VAL A 2 6.32 -6.26 -6.75
N ALA A 3 5.36 -5.49 -6.23
CA ALA A 3 4.68 -4.48 -7.03
C ALA A 3 5.53 -3.20 -7.00
N LYS A 4 5.96 -2.74 -8.18
CA LYS A 4 6.73 -1.50 -8.27
C LYS A 4 5.80 -0.30 -8.12
N ILE A 5 5.84 0.33 -6.94
CA ILE A 5 5.18 1.61 -6.71
C ILE A 5 6.12 2.71 -7.23
N SER A 6 5.70 3.39 -8.29
CA SER A 6 6.47 4.49 -8.92
C SER A 6 5.61 5.75 -8.97
N VAL A 7 6.24 6.92 -8.96
CA VAL A 7 5.56 8.19 -9.23
C VAL A 7 4.87 8.11 -10.61
N GLY A 8 3.60 8.51 -10.68
CA GLY A 8 2.77 8.42 -11.90
C GLY A 8 1.95 7.13 -12.05
N ASN A 9 2.19 6.10 -11.23
CA ASN A 9 1.30 4.94 -11.12
C ASN A 9 0.30 5.13 -9.98
N SER A 10 -0.87 4.50 -10.11
CA SER A 10 -1.91 4.51 -9.07
C SER A 10 -1.38 3.85 -7.79
N LEU A 11 -1.03 4.67 -6.78
CA LEU A 11 -0.65 4.20 -5.45
C LEU A 11 -1.76 3.31 -4.87
N TYR A 12 -3.00 3.78 -4.94
CA TYR A 12 -4.16 3.03 -4.50
C TYR A 12 -4.27 1.67 -5.19
N GLY A 13 -4.14 1.62 -6.52
CA GLY A 13 -4.22 0.37 -7.26
C GLY A 13 -3.13 -0.63 -6.87
N ALA A 14 -1.91 -0.15 -6.62
CA ALA A 14 -0.83 -1.00 -6.14
C ALA A 14 -1.10 -1.53 -4.72
N LEU A 15 -1.60 -0.69 -3.80
CA LEU A 15 -1.95 -1.11 -2.45
C LEU A 15 -3.11 -2.12 -2.46
N ALA A 16 -4.19 -1.83 -3.18
CA ALA A 16 -5.35 -2.71 -3.29
C ALA A 16 -4.99 -4.09 -3.85
N TYR A 17 -4.27 -4.13 -4.97
CA TYR A 17 -3.84 -5.40 -5.58
C TYR A 17 -3.04 -6.31 -4.64
N ASN A 18 -2.16 -5.75 -3.82
CA ASN A 18 -1.38 -6.54 -2.88
C ASN A 18 -2.15 -6.85 -1.60
N GLY A 19 -2.93 -5.89 -1.09
CA GLY A 19 -3.76 -6.05 0.11
C GLY A 19 -4.80 -7.15 -0.08
N GLU A 20 -5.52 -7.16 -1.20
CA GLU A 20 -6.50 -8.20 -1.55
C GLU A 20 -5.84 -9.58 -1.58
N LYS A 21 -4.65 -9.71 -2.20
CA LYS A 21 -3.93 -10.98 -2.24
C LYS A 21 -3.45 -11.49 -0.89
N ILE A 22 -3.02 -10.59 0.00
CA ILE A 22 -2.64 -10.94 1.37
C ILE A 22 -3.89 -11.38 2.15
N ASN A 23 -4.97 -10.60 2.07
CA ASN A 23 -6.22 -10.83 2.80
C ASN A 23 -6.92 -12.13 2.34
N GLU A 24 -6.82 -12.50 1.06
CA GLU A 24 -7.30 -13.79 0.53
C GLU A 24 -6.39 -15.00 0.87
N ALA A 25 -5.40 -14.83 1.75
CA ALA A 25 -4.40 -15.85 2.13
C ALA A 25 -3.55 -16.40 0.96
N LYS A 26 -3.52 -15.71 -0.19
CA LYS A 26 -2.61 -16.01 -1.32
C LYS A 26 -1.23 -15.36 -1.15
N GLY A 27 -1.00 -14.67 -0.03
CA GLY A 27 0.26 -14.01 0.33
C GLY A 27 0.38 -13.85 1.85
N ARG A 28 1.54 -13.36 2.30
CA ARG A 28 1.80 -13.09 3.72
C ARG A 28 2.48 -11.73 3.90
N LEU A 29 1.98 -10.94 4.86
CA LEU A 29 2.66 -9.73 5.31
C LEU A 29 3.85 -10.10 6.20
N LEU A 30 5.06 -9.76 5.77
CA LEU A 30 6.30 -10.12 6.49
C LEU A 30 6.79 -9.02 7.42
N THR A 31 6.65 -7.76 7.00
CA THR A 31 7.09 -6.58 7.74
C THR A 31 6.39 -5.35 7.18
N THR A 32 6.27 -4.31 8.00
CA THR A 32 5.86 -2.98 7.58
C THR A 32 6.90 -1.95 8.03
N ASN A 33 7.01 -0.85 7.29
CA ASN A 33 7.91 0.25 7.65
C ASN A 33 7.13 1.56 7.59
N ARG A 34 7.06 2.27 8.72
CA ARG A 34 6.39 3.59 8.85
C ARG A 34 4.91 3.63 8.47
N ILE A 35 4.29 2.48 8.25
CA ILE A 35 2.85 2.31 8.03
C ILE A 35 2.29 1.40 9.13
N TYR A 36 1.06 1.67 9.54
CA TYR A 36 0.38 0.95 10.59
C TYR A 36 0.12 -0.51 10.18
N ASN A 37 0.20 -1.41 11.17
CA ASN A 37 -0.14 -2.82 11.06
C ASN A 37 -0.61 -3.29 12.43
N ASP A 38 -1.79 -3.92 12.49
CA ASP A 38 -2.39 -4.41 13.73
C ASP A 38 -1.89 -5.80 14.16
N GLY A 39 -1.05 -6.44 13.33
CA GLY A 39 -0.50 -7.77 13.60
C GLY A 39 -1.44 -8.93 13.25
N SER A 40 -2.61 -8.65 12.68
CA SER A 40 -3.57 -9.69 12.24
C SER A 40 -3.06 -10.55 11.09
N GLY A 41 -2.02 -10.08 10.38
CA GLY A 41 -1.56 -10.66 9.13
C GLY A 41 -2.39 -10.25 7.91
N THR A 42 -3.43 -9.43 8.12
CA THR A 42 -4.21 -8.77 7.07
C THR A 42 -3.72 -7.33 6.84
N VAL A 43 -4.19 -6.71 5.76
CA VAL A 43 -3.88 -5.33 5.40
C VAL A 43 -5.17 -4.52 5.30
N ASP A 44 -5.25 -3.45 6.08
CA ASP A 44 -6.20 -2.36 5.85
C ASP A 44 -5.66 -1.45 4.74
N ILE A 45 -6.24 -1.59 3.54
CA ILE A 45 -5.82 -0.85 2.34
C ILE A 45 -6.09 0.65 2.49
N HIS A 46 -7.18 1.03 3.17
CA HIS A 46 -7.54 2.43 3.36
C HIS A 46 -6.53 3.09 4.31
N ARG A 47 -6.24 2.43 5.43
CA ARG A 47 -5.25 2.94 6.39
C ARG A 47 -3.86 3.03 5.77
N ALA A 48 -3.45 2.02 5.01
CA ALA A 48 -2.18 2.05 4.28
C ALA A 48 -2.13 3.25 3.31
N MET A 49 -3.22 3.58 2.62
CA MET A 49 -3.27 4.74 1.74
C MET A 49 -3.05 6.06 2.50
N GLU A 50 -3.70 6.23 3.66
CA GLU A 50 -3.52 7.42 4.51
C GLU A 50 -2.07 7.56 4.99
N ASP A 51 -1.49 6.48 5.53
CA ASP A 51 -0.12 6.49 6.03
C ASP A 51 0.89 6.79 4.92
N PHE A 52 0.69 6.24 3.72
CA PHE A 52 1.52 6.59 2.56
C PHE A 52 1.38 8.07 2.21
N LEU A 53 0.15 8.59 2.08
CA LEU A 53 -0.09 10.00 1.72
C LEU A 53 0.51 10.97 2.75
N ALA A 54 0.45 10.64 4.03
CA ALA A 54 1.05 11.44 5.10
C ALA A 54 2.58 11.54 4.99
N LEU A 55 3.22 10.54 4.37
CA LEU A 55 4.67 10.49 4.15
C LEU A 55 5.09 10.98 2.76
N MET A 56 4.14 11.30 1.88
CA MET A 56 4.45 11.75 0.52
C MET A 56 4.88 13.21 0.48
N PRO A 57 5.83 13.58 -0.41
CA PRO A 57 6.15 14.98 -0.66
C PRO A 57 4.93 15.74 -1.19
N VAL A 58 4.76 16.97 -0.73
CA VAL A 58 3.61 17.86 -1.02
C VAL A 58 3.32 18.05 -2.52
N ARG A 59 4.30 17.84 -3.41
CA ARG A 59 4.17 18.00 -4.87
C ARG A 59 4.15 16.69 -5.67
N SER A 60 4.02 15.54 -5.02
CA SER A 60 3.97 14.25 -5.71
C SER A 60 2.54 13.90 -6.12
N LYS A 61 2.29 13.70 -7.42
CA LYS A 61 1.01 13.17 -7.92
C LYS A 61 1.08 11.63 -8.02
N VAL A 62 0.07 10.96 -7.49
CA VAL A 62 -0.10 9.49 -7.56
C VAL A 62 -1.09 9.03 -8.63
N LYS A 63 -1.67 9.96 -9.39
CA LYS A 63 -2.52 9.64 -10.55
C LYS A 63 -1.70 9.74 -11.83
N LYS A 64 -2.04 8.91 -12.81
CA LYS A 64 -1.61 9.10 -14.19
C LYS A 64 -2.18 10.44 -14.67
N PRO A 65 -1.39 11.30 -15.36
CA PRO A 65 -1.92 12.53 -15.98
C PRO A 65 -3.12 12.24 -16.88
#